data_AF-A0A8T2ZY79-F1
#
_entry.id   AF-A0A8T2ZY79-F1
#
_cell.length_a   1.000
_cell.length_b   1.000
_cell.length_c   1.000
_cell.angle_alpha   90.00
_cell.angle_beta   90.00
_cell.angle_gamma   90.00
#
_symmetry.space_group_name_H-M   'P 1'
#
loop_
_entity.id
_entity.type
_entity.pdbx_description
1 polymer ?
#
loop_
_entity_poly.entity_id
_entity_poly.type
_entity_poly.pdbx_seq_one_letter_code
_entity_poly.pdbx_strand_id
1 'polypeptide(L)'
;MITKYDSNAKFGQKQEEDSSFIESLNCISKLINVLGEFPSNSTTASCFNRASTILHLAMSLLDSEFRLILETCNQGNNADLKSPKPLKQSSFSSRQESTYCVIPESKSSEDVEFPAYTSEEISKMNRIATAMISSGYESRCCMVYNMVRRNAFSSELDKLGFENISIDDVQRMQWQSLEGELLCGSL
;
A
#
# COMPACT_ATOMS: atom_id res chain seq x y z
N MET A 1 28.70 -21.85 -14.57
CA MET A 1 27.78 -22.69 -13.77
C MET A 1 27.02 -21.73 -12.85
N ILE A 2 25.87 -21.22 -13.30
CA ILE A 2 25.06 -20.29 -12.50
C ILE A 2 24.18 -21.17 -11.62
N THR A 3 24.50 -21.25 -10.34
CA THR A 3 23.64 -21.89 -9.36
C THR A 3 22.34 -21.09 -9.30
N LYS A 4 21.23 -21.70 -9.73
CA LYS A 4 19.89 -21.27 -9.37
C LYS A 4 19.84 -21.27 -7.84
N TYR A 5 20.02 -20.11 -7.24
CA TYR A 5 19.68 -19.88 -5.85
C TYR A 5 18.16 -20.00 -5.79
N ASP A 6 17.67 -20.94 -4.97
CA ASP A 6 16.25 -21.17 -4.77
C ASP A 6 15.64 -19.88 -4.18
N SER A 7 14.92 -19.11 -4.99
CA SER A 7 14.32 -17.82 -4.63
C SER A 7 13.10 -17.95 -3.69
N ASN A 8 13.07 -18.97 -2.82
CA ASN A 8 11.91 -19.31 -2.00
C ASN A 8 12.05 -18.93 -0.52
N ALA A 9 13.14 -18.28 -0.10
CA ALA A 9 13.24 -17.73 1.25
C ALA A 9 12.43 -16.42 1.34
N LYS A 10 11.10 -16.55 1.47
CA LYS A 10 10.20 -15.42 1.68
C LYS A 10 10.20 -15.07 3.18
N PHE A 11 10.57 -13.83 3.52
CA PHE A 11 10.47 -13.34 4.90
C PHE A 11 9.04 -13.54 5.40
N GLY A 12 8.85 -13.96 6.64
CA GLY A 12 7.53 -14.17 7.25
C GLY A 12 6.97 -15.60 7.16
N GLN A 13 7.63 -16.55 6.51
CA GLN A 13 7.16 -17.95 6.45
C GLN A 13 7.57 -18.79 7.67
N LYS A 14 8.74 -18.51 8.24
CA LYS A 14 9.30 -19.26 9.36
C LYS A 14 9.83 -18.30 10.42
N GLN A 15 9.14 -18.26 11.55
CA GLN A 15 9.43 -17.32 12.62
C GLN A 15 10.87 -17.37 13.14
N GLU A 16 11.48 -18.56 13.21
CA GLU A 16 12.86 -18.76 13.67
C GLU A 16 13.89 -18.20 12.66
N GLU A 17 13.71 -18.49 11.37
CA GLU A 17 14.59 -17.97 10.30
C GLU A 17 14.49 -16.45 10.21
N ASP A 18 13.27 -15.90 10.28
CA ASP A 18 13.03 -14.47 10.31
C ASP A 18 13.73 -13.81 11.51
N SER A 19 13.62 -14.41 12.71
CA SER A 19 14.23 -13.85 13.93
C SER A 19 15.75 -13.83 13.82
N SER A 20 16.34 -14.91 13.31
CA SER A 20 17.77 -15.03 13.05
C SER A 20 18.25 -14.01 11.99
N PHE A 21 17.43 -13.78 10.96
CA PHE A 21 17.69 -12.77 9.93
C PHE A 21 17.66 -11.35 10.52
N ILE A 22 16.67 -11.02 11.37
CA ILE A 22 16.59 -9.71 12.04
C ILE A 22 17.75 -9.50 13.01
N GLU A 23 18.14 -10.52 13.76
CA GLU A 23 19.31 -10.44 14.64
C GLU A 23 20.59 -10.17 13.85
N SER A 24 20.77 -10.87 12.73
CA SER A 24 21.91 -10.67 11.83
C SER A 24 21.93 -9.26 11.24
N LEU A 25 20.77 -8.74 10.84
CA LEU A 25 20.59 -7.36 10.39
C LEU A 25 21.01 -6.33 11.45
N ASN A 26 20.51 -6.50 12.67
CA ASN A 26 20.85 -5.63 13.80
C ASN A 26 22.35 -5.68 14.11
N CYS A 27 22.97 -6.86 14.01
CA CYS A 27 24.41 -7.03 14.17
C CYS A 27 25.19 -6.26 13.09
N ILE A 28 24.79 -6.36 11.82
CA ILE A 28 25.42 -5.64 10.70
C ILE A 28 25.26 -4.12 10.87
N SER A 29 24.07 -3.64 11.25
CA SER A 29 23.82 -2.21 11.49
C SER A 29 24.71 -1.66 12.61
N LYS A 30 24.80 -2.39 13.73
CA LYS A 30 25.73 -2.06 14.82
C LYS A 30 27.19 -2.06 14.36
N LEU A 31 27.59 -3.05 13.56
CA LEU A 31 28.95 -3.14 13.02
C LEU A 31 29.29 -1.94 12.14
N ILE A 32 28.36 -1.50 11.28
CA ILE A 32 28.54 -0.32 10.42
C ILE A 32 28.74 0.94 11.26
N ASN A 33 27.94 1.13 12.30
CA ASN A 33 28.08 2.28 13.21
C ASN A 33 29.44 2.28 13.90
N VAL A 34 29.86 1.14 14.45
CA VAL A 34 31.18 0.98 15.09
C VAL A 34 32.30 1.24 14.08
N LEU A 35 32.21 0.71 12.86
CA LEU A 35 33.22 0.93 11.81
C LEU A 35 33.29 2.39 11.35
N GLY A 36 32.17 3.13 11.40
CA GLY A 36 32.09 4.54 11.03
C GLY A 36 32.75 5.50 12.04
N GLU A 37 32.94 5.07 13.29
CA GLU A 37 33.58 5.88 14.34
C GLU A 37 35.12 5.89 14.23
N PHE A 38 35.71 4.89 13.56
CA PHE A 38 37.17 4.79 13.42
C PHE A 38 37.70 5.54 12.19
N PRO A 39 38.90 6.15 12.28
CA PRO A 39 39.56 6.74 11.12
C PRO A 39 39.76 5.67 10.03
N SER A 40 39.34 5.99 8.81
CA SER A 40 39.32 5.05 7.70
C SER A 40 40.75 4.65 7.30
N ASN A 41 41.10 3.39 7.52
CA ASN A 41 42.21 2.72 6.86
C ASN A 41 41.63 1.84 5.72
N SER A 42 42.48 1.36 4.80
CA SER A 42 41.98 0.63 3.62
C SER A 42 41.17 -0.62 3.98
N THR A 43 41.54 -1.31 5.06
CA THR A 43 40.82 -2.50 5.55
C THR A 43 39.48 -2.14 6.19
N THR A 44 39.42 -1.16 7.10
CA THR A 44 38.17 -0.73 7.74
C THR A 44 37.19 -0.14 6.73
N ALA A 45 37.68 0.62 5.75
CA ALA A 45 36.88 1.13 4.65
C ALA A 45 36.27 0.01 3.80
N SER A 46 37.04 -1.03 3.45
CA SER A 46 36.53 -2.17 2.68
C SER A 46 35.50 -3.00 3.46
N CYS A 47 35.73 -3.24 4.75
CA CYS A 47 34.76 -3.91 5.64
C CYS A 47 33.47 -3.10 5.77
N PHE A 48 33.58 -1.78 5.96
CA PHE A 48 32.43 -0.88 6.05
C PHE A 48 31.59 -0.91 4.76
N ASN A 49 32.24 -0.80 3.60
CA ASN A 49 31.54 -0.84 2.30
C ASN A 49 30.84 -2.17 2.07
N ARG A 50 31.48 -3.28 2.45
CA ARG A 50 30.90 -4.62 2.34
C ARG A 50 29.70 -4.78 3.28
N ALA A 51 29.83 -4.39 4.54
CA ALA A 51 28.75 -4.44 5.51
C ALA A 51 27.57 -3.57 5.07
N SER A 52 27.84 -2.34 4.60
CA SER A 52 26.84 -1.41 4.09
C SER A 52 26.10 -1.98 2.89
N THR A 53 26.81 -2.59 1.94
CA THR A 53 26.19 -3.26 0.79
C THR A 53 25.24 -4.37 1.24
N ILE A 54 25.67 -5.22 2.18
CA ILE A 54 24.83 -6.31 2.70
C ILE A 54 23.59 -5.74 3.40
N LEU A 55 23.74 -4.70 4.23
CA LEU A 55 22.62 -4.04 4.89
C LEU A 55 21.64 -3.46 3.87
N HIS A 56 22.12 -2.77 2.84
CA HIS A 56 21.28 -2.23 1.78
C HIS A 56 20.54 -3.32 0.99
N LEU A 57 21.17 -4.46 0.71
CA LEU A 57 20.53 -5.59 0.05
C LEU A 57 19.42 -6.18 0.93
N ALA A 58 19.71 -6.41 2.21
CA ALA A 58 18.73 -6.93 3.15
C ALA A 58 17.56 -5.95 3.37
N MET A 59 17.83 -4.65 3.40
CA MET A 59 16.77 -3.63 3.44
C MET A 59 15.95 -3.58 2.15
N SER A 60 16.56 -3.82 0.99
CA SER A 60 15.84 -3.91 -0.28
C SER A 60 14.92 -5.14 -0.33
N LEU A 61 15.34 -6.26 0.28
CA LEU A 61 14.48 -7.43 0.46
C LEU A 61 13.28 -7.11 1.35
N LEU A 62 13.50 -6.53 2.53
CA LEU A 62 12.43 -6.14 3.45
C LEU A 62 11.46 -5.14 2.82
N ASP A 63 11.97 -4.15 2.08
CA ASP A 63 11.19 -3.18 1.31
C ASP A 63 10.27 -3.89 0.30
N SER A 64 10.80 -4.86 -0.45
CA SER A 64 10.02 -5.63 -1.42
C SER A 64 8.92 -6.49 -0.79
N GLU A 65 9.23 -7.15 0.34
CA GLU A 65 8.25 -7.96 1.08
C GLU A 65 7.16 -7.09 1.71
N PHE A 66 7.54 -5.91 2.23
CA PHE A 66 6.60 -4.95 2.79
C PHE A 66 5.64 -4.42 1.72
N ARG A 67 6.16 -4.05 0.54
CA ARG A 67 5.35 -3.64 -0.62
C ARG A 67 4.38 -4.73 -1.04
N LEU A 68 4.87 -5.96 -1.14
CA LEU A 68 4.05 -7.10 -1.59
C LEU A 68 2.84 -7.30 -0.69
N ILE A 69 3.00 -7.23 0.64
CA ILE A 69 1.88 -7.33 1.58
C ILE A 69 0.93 -6.14 1.40
N LEU A 70 1.46 -4.92 1.35
CA LEU A 70 0.66 -3.70 1.22
C LEU A 70 -0.19 -3.70 -0.07
N GLU A 71 0.37 -4.17 -1.18
CA GLU A 71 -0.29 -4.28 -2.48
C GLU A 71 -1.30 -5.43 -2.57
N THR A 72 -1.20 -6.45 -1.71
CA THR A 72 -2.12 -7.59 -1.71
C THR A 72 -3.56 -7.15 -1.39
N CYS A 73 -3.74 -6.13 -0.55
CA CYS A 73 -5.06 -5.52 -0.33
C CYS A 73 -5.70 -4.95 -1.61
N ASN A 74 -4.91 -4.45 -2.56
CA ASN A 74 -5.44 -3.86 -3.80
C ASN A 74 -5.99 -4.93 -4.76
N GLN A 75 -5.63 -6.20 -4.58
CA GLN A 75 -6.05 -7.30 -5.45
C GLN A 75 -7.39 -7.90 -5.02
N GLY A 76 -7.76 -7.79 -3.74
CA GLY A 76 -9.06 -8.23 -3.22
C GLY A 76 -10.25 -7.46 -3.80
N ASN A 77 -10.02 -6.24 -4.30
CA ASN A 77 -11.08 -5.37 -4.85
C ASN A 77 -11.49 -5.75 -6.29
N ASN A 78 -10.80 -6.67 -6.96
CA ASN A 78 -11.07 -7.01 -8.38
C ASN A 78 -11.71 -8.40 -8.59
N ALA A 79 -11.93 -9.17 -7.53
CA ALA A 79 -12.63 -10.44 -7.63
C ALA A 79 -14.08 -10.29 -7.14
N ASP A 80 -14.99 -10.16 -8.11
CA ASP A 80 -16.41 -10.53 -8.00
C ASP A 80 -17.43 -9.51 -7.47
N LEU A 81 -17.27 -8.21 -7.76
CA LEU A 81 -18.45 -7.35 -7.96
C LEU A 81 -19.07 -7.68 -9.33
N LYS A 82 -19.79 -8.79 -9.40
CA LYS A 82 -20.73 -9.07 -10.49
C LYS A 82 -21.69 -7.90 -10.59
N SER A 83 -21.55 -7.15 -11.69
CA SER A 83 -22.54 -6.28 -12.30
C SER A 83 -23.97 -6.63 -11.86
N PRO A 84 -24.68 -5.73 -11.17
CA PRO A 84 -26.12 -5.83 -11.07
C PRO A 84 -26.68 -5.65 -12.48
N LYS A 85 -27.21 -6.74 -13.04
CA LYS A 85 -27.99 -6.73 -14.27
C LYS A 85 -29.08 -5.65 -14.18
N PRO A 86 -29.34 -4.86 -15.24
CA PRO A 86 -30.48 -3.97 -15.24
C PRO A 86 -31.76 -4.81 -15.21
N LEU A 87 -32.50 -4.71 -14.10
CA LEU A 87 -33.79 -5.36 -13.93
C LEU A 87 -34.79 -4.66 -14.88
N LYS A 88 -35.28 -5.41 -15.87
CA LYS A 88 -36.37 -4.99 -16.75
C LYS A 88 -37.61 -4.67 -15.90
N GLN A 89 -37.96 -3.40 -15.75
CA GLN A 89 -39.28 -3.02 -15.26
C GLN A 89 -40.24 -2.93 -16.45
N SER A 90 -41.06 -3.97 -16.54
CA SER A 90 -42.30 -4.05 -17.32
C SER A 90 -43.29 -2.98 -16.85
N SER A 91 -43.92 -2.31 -17.80
CA SER A 91 -44.97 -1.31 -17.66
C SER A 91 -46.08 -1.67 -16.67
N PHE A 92 -46.50 -0.72 -15.84
CA PHE A 92 -47.91 -0.44 -15.58
C PHE A 92 -48.09 0.99 -15.06
N SER A 93 -49.00 1.71 -15.69
CA SER A 93 -49.40 3.08 -15.42
C SER A 93 -50.39 3.19 -14.25
N SER A 94 -50.22 4.18 -13.36
CA SER A 94 -51.31 5.07 -12.92
C SER A 94 -50.79 6.29 -12.14
N ARG A 95 -51.48 7.43 -12.33
CA ARG A 95 -51.30 8.71 -11.64
C ARG A 95 -51.64 8.61 -10.15
N GLN A 96 -50.88 9.29 -9.30
CA GLN A 96 -51.38 10.23 -8.28
C GLN A 96 -50.23 10.97 -7.57
N GLU A 97 -50.39 12.28 -7.40
CA GLU A 97 -49.55 13.17 -6.58
C GLU A 97 -49.52 12.71 -5.13
N SER A 98 -48.33 12.58 -4.53
CA SER A 98 -48.17 12.70 -3.08
C SER A 98 -46.69 12.84 -2.70
N THR A 99 -46.37 13.99 -2.10
CA THR A 99 -45.03 14.52 -1.81
C THR A 99 -44.38 13.88 -0.59
N TYR A 100 -43.92 12.63 -0.64
CA TYR A 100 -42.98 12.10 0.35
C TYR A 100 -42.11 11.00 -0.28
N CYS A 101 -40.84 11.30 -0.52
CA CYS A 101 -39.85 10.31 -0.96
C CYS A 101 -39.60 9.35 0.20
N VAL A 102 -40.21 8.16 0.15
CA VAL A 102 -39.83 7.02 0.99
C VAL A 102 -38.44 6.58 0.54
N ILE A 103 -37.44 6.87 1.37
CA ILE A 103 -36.08 6.37 1.23
C ILE A 103 -36.17 4.84 1.31
N PRO A 104 -35.77 4.07 0.28
CA PRO A 104 -35.48 2.66 0.48
C PRO A 104 -34.26 2.62 1.39
N GLU A 105 -34.42 2.12 2.61
CA GLU A 105 -33.29 1.79 3.48
C GLU A 105 -32.31 0.95 2.67
N SER A 106 -31.17 1.56 2.33
CA SER A 106 -30.02 0.87 1.80
C SER A 106 -29.63 -0.16 2.86
N LYS A 107 -30.00 -1.41 2.61
CA LYS A 107 -29.48 -2.56 3.35
C LYS A 107 -27.98 -2.34 3.46
N SER A 108 -27.50 -2.20 4.69
CA SER A 108 -26.08 -2.10 5.01
C SER A 108 -25.37 -3.18 4.21
N SER A 109 -24.69 -2.77 3.14
CA SER A 109 -23.59 -3.55 2.60
C SER A 109 -22.72 -3.86 3.81
N GLU A 110 -22.54 -5.14 4.12
CA GLU A 110 -21.59 -5.57 5.14
C GLU A 110 -20.36 -4.68 5.02
N ASP A 111 -20.05 -3.97 6.11
CA ASP A 111 -19.03 -2.93 6.17
C ASP A 111 -17.70 -3.63 5.88
N VAL A 112 -17.33 -3.72 4.60
CA VAL A 112 -16.06 -4.32 4.21
C VAL A 112 -15.02 -3.32 4.66
N GLU A 113 -14.42 -3.58 5.81
CA GLU A 113 -13.38 -2.78 6.43
C GLU A 113 -12.23 -2.66 5.42
N PHE A 114 -12.27 -1.61 4.59
CA PHE A 114 -11.24 -1.31 3.64
C PHE A 114 -10.14 -0.58 4.40
N PRO A 115 -8.95 -1.18 4.54
CA PRO A 115 -8.37 -2.24 3.72
C PRO A 115 -8.48 -3.61 4.39
N ALA A 116 -8.90 -4.63 3.64
CA ALA A 116 -9.09 -5.98 4.17
C ALA A 116 -7.75 -6.73 4.28
N TYR A 117 -6.92 -6.38 5.26
CA TYR A 117 -5.74 -7.17 5.64
C TYR A 117 -6.15 -8.24 6.66
N THR A 118 -5.66 -9.46 6.46
CA THR A 118 -5.76 -10.52 7.48
C THR A 118 -4.88 -10.20 8.69
N SER A 119 -5.23 -10.75 9.85
CA SER A 119 -4.41 -10.61 11.08
C SER A 119 -2.97 -11.11 10.88
N GLU A 120 -2.78 -12.14 10.05
CA GLU A 120 -1.47 -12.67 9.69
C GLU A 120 -0.64 -11.66 8.87
N GLU A 121 -1.26 -11.02 7.87
CA GLU A 121 -0.61 -9.98 7.06
C GLU A 121 -0.23 -8.76 7.90
N ILE A 122 -1.11 -8.32 8.82
CA ILE A 122 -0.83 -7.22 9.74
C ILE A 122 0.35 -7.57 10.65
N SER A 123 0.35 -8.78 11.21
CA SER A 123 1.45 -9.28 12.05
C SER A 123 2.77 -9.31 11.28
N LYS A 124 2.76 -9.84 10.05
CA LYS A 124 3.95 -9.87 9.18
C LYS A 124 4.44 -8.46 8.84
N MET A 125 3.53 -7.56 8.47
CA MET A 125 3.80 -6.16 8.17
C MET A 125 4.45 -5.46 9.38
N ASN A 126 3.93 -5.68 10.58
CA ASN A 126 4.46 -5.13 11.82
C ASN A 126 5.88 -5.63 12.11
N ARG A 127 6.14 -6.93 11.91
CA ARG A 127 7.48 -7.52 12.09
C ARG A 127 8.51 -6.90 11.13
N ILE A 128 8.14 -6.74 9.85
CA ILE A 128 9.02 -6.09 8.85
C ILE A 128 9.26 -4.63 9.22
N ALA A 129 8.21 -3.87 9.54
CA ALA A 129 8.34 -2.46 9.89
C ALA A 129 9.22 -2.27 11.13
N THR A 130 8.99 -3.08 12.18
CA THR A 130 9.79 -3.05 13.42
C THR A 130 11.27 -3.33 13.13
N ALA A 131 11.57 -4.29 12.26
CA ALA A 131 12.93 -4.60 11.83
C ALA A 131 13.61 -3.46 11.05
N MET A 132 12.89 -2.83 10.11
CA MET A 132 13.41 -1.69 9.35
C MET A 132 13.68 -0.49 10.26
N ILE A 133 12.75 -0.20 11.19
CA ILE A 133 12.87 0.92 12.13
C ILE A 133 14.05 0.70 13.09
N SER A 134 14.17 -0.48 13.70
CA SER A 134 15.26 -0.79 14.63
C SER A 134 16.64 -0.77 13.97
N SER A 135 16.71 -1.00 12.66
CA SER A 135 17.94 -0.92 11.87
C SER A 135 18.26 0.49 11.35
N GLY A 136 17.42 1.50 11.62
CA GLY A 136 17.62 2.90 11.20
C GLY A 136 17.00 3.28 9.84
N TYR A 137 16.11 2.44 9.29
CA TYR A 137 15.48 2.62 7.97
C TYR A 137 14.00 3.05 8.08
N GLU A 138 13.62 3.74 9.16
CA GLU A 138 12.27 4.25 9.39
C GLU A 138 11.76 5.09 8.21
N SER A 139 12.55 6.06 7.74
CA SER A 139 12.17 6.94 6.63
C SER A 139 11.81 6.17 5.35
N ARG A 140 12.57 5.10 5.06
CA ARG A 140 12.31 4.23 3.91
C ARG A 140 11.05 3.40 4.12
N CYS A 141 10.85 2.84 5.31
CA CYS A 141 9.63 2.11 5.67
C CYS A 141 8.38 2.99 5.51
N CYS A 142 8.39 4.21 6.06
CA CYS A 142 7.31 5.18 5.93
C CYS A 142 7.07 5.59 4.46
N MET A 143 8.12 5.81 3.69
CA MET A 143 8.00 6.16 2.26
C MET A 143 7.30 5.06 1.48
N VAL A 144 7.68 3.80 1.70
CA VAL A 144 7.06 2.63 1.06
C VAL A 144 5.57 2.58 1.41
N TYR A 145 5.23 2.66 2.71
CA TYR A 145 3.85 2.65 3.18
C TYR A 145 3.02 3.76 2.52
N ASN A 146 3.49 5.00 2.63
CA ASN A 146 2.80 6.17 2.08
C ASN A 146 2.60 6.06 0.57
N MET A 147 3.62 5.62 -0.16
CA MET A 147 3.53 5.47 -1.62
C MET A 147 2.46 4.45 -2.00
N VAL A 148 2.45 3.25 -1.40
CA VAL A 148 1.48 2.20 -1.75
C VAL A 148 0.07 2.62 -1.36
N ARG A 149 -0.12 3.17 -0.15
CA ARG A 149 -1.43 3.59 0.36
C ARG A 149 -2.01 4.77 -0.41
N ARG A 150 -1.18 5.76 -0.75
CA ARG A 150 -1.58 6.90 -1.59
C ARG A 150 -1.98 6.44 -2.98
N ASN A 151 -1.23 5.51 -3.57
CA ASN A 151 -1.56 4.98 -4.90
C ASN A 151 -2.90 4.21 -4.85
N ALA A 152 -3.11 3.35 -3.85
CA ALA A 152 -4.38 2.66 -3.66
C ALA A 152 -5.55 3.64 -3.52
N PHE A 153 -5.39 4.67 -2.68
CA PHE A 153 -6.39 5.71 -2.48
C PHE A 153 -6.67 6.49 -3.77
N SER A 154 -5.63 6.92 -4.49
CA SER A 154 -5.77 7.60 -5.78
C SER A 154 -6.52 6.74 -6.79
N SER A 155 -6.21 5.44 -6.88
CA SER A 155 -6.89 4.53 -7.79
C SER A 155 -8.36 4.32 -7.44
N GLU A 156 -8.76 4.36 -6.17
CA GLU A 156 -10.17 4.32 -5.79
C GLU A 156 -10.88 5.65 -6.08
N LEU A 157 -10.22 6.80 -5.90
CA LEU A 157 -10.75 8.10 -6.31
C LEU A 157 -10.98 8.19 -7.83
N ASP A 158 -10.01 7.72 -8.62
CA ASP A 158 -10.11 7.70 -10.08
C ASP A 158 -11.33 6.87 -10.55
N LYS A 159 -11.61 5.72 -9.89
CA LYS A 159 -12.79 4.89 -10.17
C LYS A 159 -14.11 5.58 -9.84
N LEU A 160 -14.11 6.43 -8.80
CA LEU A 160 -15.26 7.24 -8.41
C LEU A 160 -15.43 8.48 -9.30
N GLY A 161 -14.51 8.72 -10.25
CA GLY A 161 -14.54 9.88 -11.14
C GLY A 161 -13.90 11.13 -10.55
N PHE A 162 -13.23 11.02 -9.40
CA PHE A 162 -12.45 12.11 -8.82
C PHE A 162 -11.09 12.18 -9.52
N GLU A 163 -11.03 12.89 -10.65
CA GLU A 163 -9.75 13.22 -11.29
C GLU A 163 -9.04 14.34 -10.52
N ASN A 164 -7.71 14.27 -10.45
CA ASN A 164 -6.90 15.37 -9.95
C ASN A 164 -6.91 16.52 -10.98
N ILE A 165 -7.91 17.40 -10.89
CA ILE A 165 -7.98 18.60 -11.72
C ILE A 165 -6.96 19.61 -11.17
N SER A 166 -5.94 19.92 -11.97
CA SER A 166 -4.96 20.93 -11.57
C SER A 166 -5.58 22.33 -11.61
N ILE A 167 -5.01 23.28 -10.86
CA ILE A 167 -5.50 24.66 -10.86
C ILE A 167 -5.46 25.29 -12.26
N ASP A 168 -4.46 24.95 -13.06
CA ASP A 168 -4.34 25.36 -14.46
C ASP A 168 -5.43 24.74 -15.34
N ASP A 169 -5.89 23.52 -15.04
CA ASP A 169 -7.00 22.90 -15.76
C ASP A 169 -8.33 23.56 -15.42
N VAL A 170 -8.56 23.86 -14.13
CA VAL A 170 -9.74 24.64 -13.68
C VAL A 170 -9.80 25.99 -14.39
N GLN A 171 -8.68 26.70 -14.51
CA GLN A 171 -8.64 28.02 -15.16
C GLN A 171 -8.91 27.96 -16.67
N ARG A 172 -8.61 26.84 -17.33
CA ARG A 172 -8.86 26.65 -18.77
C ARG A 172 -10.22 26.02 -19.07
N MET A 173 -10.90 25.46 -18.07
CA MET A 173 -12.22 24.85 -18.24
C MET A 173 -13.28 25.90 -18.57
N GLN A 174 -14.23 25.53 -19.42
CA GLN A 174 -15.41 26.34 -19.67
C GLN A 174 -16.32 26.31 -18.43
N TRP A 175 -16.95 27.44 -18.12
CA TRP A 175 -17.78 27.60 -16.92
C TRP A 175 -18.86 26.51 -16.79
N GLN A 176 -19.50 26.10 -17.89
CA GLN A 176 -20.54 25.07 -17.86
C GLN A 176 -20.00 23.68 -17.45
N SER A 177 -18.76 23.34 -17.81
CA SER A 177 -18.12 22.08 -17.40
C SER A 177 -17.69 22.15 -15.93
N LEU A 178 -17.17 23.29 -15.49
CA LEU A 178 -16.75 23.51 -14.11
C LEU A 178 -17.94 23.46 -13.13
N GLU A 179 -19.08 24.03 -13.51
CA GLU A 179 -20.31 23.99 -12.70
C GLU A 179 -20.81 22.55 -12.50
N GLY A 180 -20.69 21.69 -13.52
CA GLY A 180 -20.99 20.27 -13.42
C GLY A 180 -20.11 19.52 -12.43
N GLU A 181 -18.79 19.77 -12.46
CA GLU A 181 -17.83 19.19 -11.50
C GLU A 181 -18.11 19.63 -10.05
N LEU A 182 -18.37 20.93 -9.83
CA LEU A 182 -18.67 21.47 -8.50
C LEU A 182 -19.98 20.91 -7.90
N LEU A 183 -20.99 20.70 -8.75
CA LEU A 183 -22.28 20.13 -8.33
C LEU A 183 -22.21 18.62 -8.10
N CYS A 184 -21.40 17.88 -8.88
CA CYS A 184 -21.25 16.42 -8.75
C CYS A 184 -20.46 16.02 -7.48
N GLY A 185 -19.48 16.84 -7.06
CA GLY A 185 -18.71 16.62 -5.82
C GLY A 185 -19.46 16.92 -4.51
N SER A 186 -20.74 17.29 -4.56
CA SER A 186 -21.57 17.67 -3.41
C SER A 186 -22.56 16.59 -2.95
N LEU A 187 -22.43 15.35 -3.45
CA LEU A 187 -23.31 14.20 -3.14
C LEU A 187 -22.69 13.24 -2.10
#